data_AF-A0A6J2S3H0-F1
#
_entry.id   AF-A0A6J2S3H0-F1
#
_cell.length_a   1.000
_cell.length_b   1.000
_cell.length_c   1.000
_cell.angle_alpha   90.00
_cell.angle_beta   90.00
_cell.angle_gamma   90.00
#
_symmetry.space_group_name_H-M   'P 1'
#
loop_
_entity.id
_entity.type
_entity.pdbx_description
1 polymer ?
#
loop_
_entity_poly.entity_id
_entity_poly.type
_entity_poly.pdbx_seq_one_letter_code
_entity_poly.pdbx_strand_id
1 'polypeptide(L)'
;MRGRWSGQFMSMLVSLIVMWKTRSKADSNSTRNFKDITTFTKILDSLLDGYDNRLRPGLGDRVTEVKTDIYVTSFGPVSDTDMEYTVDVFFRQSWKDERLKFHGPMNILPLNNLMASKIWTPDTFFHNGKKSVAHNMTMPNKLLRIMEDGTLLYTMRLTVQAECPMHLEDFPMDSHSCPLKFGSYAYTKTEVTYIWTHNASQSVDVAADGSRLNQYDLVGQTAGIETIKSSTGEYTVMTAHFNLKRKIGYFVIQTYLPCIMTVILSQVSFWLNRESVPARTVFGVTTVLTMTTLSISARNSLPKVAYATAMDWFIAVCYAFVFSALIEFATVNYFTKRGWAWDGKSIINDKMCHIKSPPEAQRK
;
A
#
# COMPACT_ATOMS: atom_id res chain seq x y z
N MET A 1 -32.83 -88.23 -9.80
CA MET A 1 -32.86 -86.84 -10.31
C MET A 1 -33.74 -85.97 -9.41
N ARG A 2 -33.18 -85.40 -8.33
CA ARG A 2 -33.83 -84.33 -7.54
C ARG A 2 -32.72 -83.42 -7.03
N GLY A 3 -32.90 -82.11 -7.17
CA GLY A 3 -32.05 -81.11 -6.50
C GLY A 3 -31.19 -80.25 -7.43
N ARG A 4 -31.79 -79.40 -8.26
CA ARG A 4 -31.07 -78.21 -8.79
C ARG A 4 -31.96 -77.04 -9.25
N TRP A 5 -33.13 -76.83 -8.62
CA TRP A 5 -34.06 -75.75 -9.02
C TRP A 5 -34.51 -74.82 -7.87
N SER A 6 -34.00 -74.99 -6.65
CA SER A 6 -34.39 -74.15 -5.49
C SER A 6 -33.47 -72.94 -5.25
N GLY A 7 -32.19 -73.00 -5.65
CA GLY A 7 -31.21 -71.93 -5.36
C GLY A 7 -31.30 -70.69 -6.27
N GLN A 8 -31.63 -70.87 -7.55
CA GLN A 8 -31.67 -69.77 -8.52
C GLN A 8 -32.90 -68.85 -8.30
N PHE A 9 -34.05 -69.41 -7.97
CA PHE A 9 -35.25 -68.61 -7.65
C PHE A 9 -35.07 -67.76 -6.39
N MET A 10 -34.44 -68.31 -5.34
CA MET A 10 -34.21 -67.57 -4.11
C MET A 10 -33.19 -66.43 -4.31
N SER A 11 -32.12 -66.65 -5.09
CA SER A 11 -31.14 -65.61 -5.43
C SER A 11 -31.75 -64.47 -6.26
N MET A 12 -32.67 -64.77 -7.18
CA MET A 12 -33.30 -63.76 -8.02
C MET A 12 -34.29 -62.90 -7.23
N LEU A 13 -35.03 -63.52 -6.29
CA LEU A 13 -35.92 -62.82 -5.35
C LEU A 13 -35.16 -61.91 -4.40
N VAL A 14 -34.02 -62.35 -3.86
CA VAL A 14 -33.17 -61.50 -2.99
C VAL A 14 -32.60 -60.32 -3.78
N SER A 15 -32.11 -60.53 -5.01
CA SER A 15 -31.63 -59.43 -5.87
C SER A 15 -32.73 -58.43 -6.24
N LEU A 16 -33.96 -58.91 -6.51
CA LEU A 16 -35.12 -58.06 -6.76
C LEU A 16 -35.51 -57.24 -5.53
N ILE A 17 -35.50 -57.84 -4.33
CA ILE A 17 -35.78 -57.13 -3.07
C ILE A 17 -34.70 -56.10 -2.77
N VAL A 18 -33.42 -56.42 -2.99
CA VAL A 18 -32.31 -55.48 -2.82
C VAL A 18 -32.41 -54.33 -3.83
N MET A 19 -32.71 -54.60 -5.11
CA MET A 19 -32.94 -53.56 -6.13
C MET A 19 -34.17 -52.69 -5.83
N TRP A 20 -35.25 -53.27 -5.29
CA TRP A 20 -36.42 -52.51 -4.86
C TRP A 20 -36.10 -51.63 -3.66
N LYS A 21 -35.31 -52.12 -2.70
CA LYS A 21 -34.92 -51.37 -1.50
C LYS A 21 -33.93 -50.25 -1.83
N THR A 22 -33.02 -50.45 -2.78
CA THR A 22 -32.12 -49.39 -3.27
C THR A 22 -32.88 -48.34 -4.09
N ARG A 23 -33.82 -48.75 -4.95
CA ARG A 23 -34.68 -47.84 -5.72
C ARG A 23 -35.63 -47.04 -4.84
N SER A 24 -36.25 -47.67 -3.84
CA SER A 24 -37.10 -46.98 -2.85
C SER A 24 -36.30 -45.98 -2.01
N LYS A 25 -35.06 -46.30 -1.62
CA LYS A 25 -34.16 -45.34 -0.95
C LYS A 25 -33.78 -44.16 -1.86
N ALA A 26 -33.46 -44.43 -3.13
CA ALA A 26 -33.14 -43.40 -4.11
C ALA A 26 -34.33 -42.47 -4.40
N ASP A 27 -35.54 -43.03 -4.58
CA ASP A 27 -36.77 -42.26 -4.77
C ASP A 27 -37.13 -41.44 -3.52
N SER A 28 -36.91 -41.97 -2.31
CA SER A 28 -37.13 -41.24 -1.05
C SER A 28 -36.14 -40.08 -0.85
N ASN A 29 -34.86 -40.25 -1.26
CA ASN A 29 -33.86 -39.19 -1.20
C ASN A 29 -34.13 -38.11 -2.27
N SER A 30 -34.57 -38.51 -3.47
CA SER A 30 -34.96 -37.59 -4.55
C SER A 30 -36.18 -36.73 -4.16
N THR A 31 -37.21 -37.34 -3.56
CA THR A 31 -38.40 -36.60 -3.09
C THR A 31 -38.13 -35.72 -1.87
N ARG A 32 -37.20 -36.09 -0.98
CA ARG A 32 -36.73 -35.20 0.11
C ARG A 32 -36.01 -33.97 -0.44
N ASN A 33 -35.03 -34.17 -1.32
CA ASN A 33 -34.27 -33.06 -1.93
C ASN A 33 -35.17 -32.11 -2.74
N PHE A 34 -36.18 -32.63 -3.46
CA PHE A 34 -37.13 -31.79 -4.20
C PHE A 34 -38.06 -30.97 -3.28
N LYS A 35 -38.49 -31.54 -2.14
CA LYS A 35 -39.25 -30.81 -1.12
C LYS A 35 -38.42 -29.71 -0.47
N ASP A 36 -37.13 -29.94 -0.26
CA ASP A 36 -36.23 -28.93 0.31
C ASP A 36 -36.04 -27.75 -0.66
N ILE A 37 -35.79 -27.99 -1.96
CA ILE A 37 -35.64 -26.94 -2.98
C ILE A 37 -36.88 -26.06 -3.12
N THR A 38 -38.07 -26.68 -3.20
CA THR A 38 -39.33 -25.92 -3.32
C THR A 38 -39.65 -25.13 -2.06
N THR A 39 -39.20 -25.59 -0.89
CA THR A 39 -39.31 -24.85 0.37
C THR A 39 -38.38 -23.64 0.40
N PHE A 40 -37.16 -23.75 -0.14
CA PHE A 40 -36.24 -22.60 -0.25
C PHE A 40 -36.79 -21.48 -1.13
N THR A 41 -37.32 -21.81 -2.32
CA THR A 41 -37.89 -20.79 -3.21
C THR A 41 -39.08 -20.07 -2.55
N LYS A 42 -39.95 -20.81 -1.86
CA LYS A 42 -41.08 -20.23 -1.12
C LYS A 42 -40.62 -19.30 0.02
N ILE A 43 -39.59 -19.69 0.76
CA ILE A 43 -39.00 -18.83 1.79
C ILE A 43 -38.46 -17.55 1.15
N LEU A 44 -37.78 -17.66 0.01
CA LEU A 44 -37.17 -16.53 -0.69
C LEU A 44 -38.21 -15.53 -1.20
N ASP A 45 -39.27 -16.03 -1.82
CA ASP A 45 -40.36 -15.21 -2.35
C ASP A 45 -41.15 -14.54 -1.22
N SER A 46 -41.40 -15.27 -0.12
CA SER A 46 -42.04 -14.73 1.08
C SER A 46 -41.19 -13.69 1.80
N LEU A 47 -39.86 -13.74 1.70
CA LEU A 47 -38.95 -12.80 2.36
C LEU A 47 -39.05 -11.39 1.78
N LEU A 48 -39.38 -11.29 0.49
CA LEU A 48 -39.46 -10.02 -0.24
C LEU A 48 -40.89 -9.48 -0.31
N ASP A 49 -41.89 -10.24 0.16
CA ASP A 49 -43.26 -9.78 0.19
C ASP A 49 -43.42 -8.66 1.24
N GLY A 50 -43.91 -7.50 0.80
CA GLY A 50 -44.01 -6.30 1.64
C GLY A 50 -42.67 -5.65 2.04
N TYR A 51 -41.53 -6.08 1.50
CA TYR A 51 -40.22 -5.50 1.80
C TYR A 51 -39.94 -4.24 0.95
N ASP A 52 -39.74 -3.09 1.60
CA ASP A 52 -39.29 -1.84 0.95
C ASP A 52 -37.80 -1.61 1.19
N ASN A 53 -37.02 -1.67 0.11
CA ASN A 53 -35.57 -1.49 0.12
C ASN A 53 -35.11 -0.03 0.20
N ARG A 54 -36.03 0.93 0.06
CA ARG A 54 -35.72 2.36 0.20
C ARG A 54 -35.67 2.81 1.66
N LEU A 55 -36.24 2.01 2.56
CA LEU A 55 -36.34 2.32 3.98
C LEU A 55 -35.29 1.55 4.78
N ARG A 56 -34.57 2.27 5.66
CA ARG A 56 -33.61 1.65 6.58
C ARG A 56 -34.33 0.75 7.61
N PRO A 57 -33.69 -0.32 8.08
CA PRO A 57 -34.23 -1.15 9.16
C PRO A 57 -34.35 -0.34 10.46
N GLY A 58 -35.52 -0.35 11.10
CA GLY A 58 -35.76 0.38 12.35
C GLY A 58 -36.02 1.88 12.17
N LEU A 59 -36.48 2.32 11.00
CA LEU A 59 -36.88 3.71 10.76
C LEU A 59 -37.90 4.18 11.82
N GLY A 60 -37.55 5.22 12.58
CA GLY A 60 -38.39 5.81 13.63
C GLY A 60 -38.32 5.11 14.99
N ASP A 61 -37.58 4.01 15.11
CA ASP A 61 -37.53 3.19 16.34
C ASP A 61 -36.11 3.15 16.93
N ARG A 62 -35.12 2.68 16.14
CA ARG A 62 -33.74 2.49 16.63
C ARG A 62 -32.68 2.93 15.63
N VAL A 63 -31.46 3.13 16.14
CA VAL A 63 -30.27 3.32 15.30
C VAL A 63 -29.88 1.98 14.68
N THR A 64 -29.61 1.99 13.37
CA THR A 64 -29.12 0.79 12.68
C THR A 64 -27.62 0.65 12.93
N GLU A 65 -27.23 -0.36 13.71
CA GLU A 65 -25.82 -0.66 13.95
C GLU A 65 -25.25 -1.51 12.82
N VAL A 66 -24.19 -1.00 12.16
CA VAL A 66 -23.48 -1.69 11.10
C VAL A 66 -22.08 -2.06 11.59
N LYS A 67 -21.87 -3.35 11.83
CA LYS A 67 -20.56 -3.93 12.15
C LYS A 67 -19.74 -4.05 10.88
N THR A 68 -18.50 -3.58 10.92
CA THR A 68 -17.60 -3.55 9.78
C THR A 68 -16.33 -4.33 10.07
N ASP A 69 -15.79 -4.95 9.02
CA ASP A 69 -14.58 -5.76 9.04
C ASP A 69 -13.87 -5.59 7.70
N ILE A 70 -12.55 -5.43 7.74
CA ILE A 70 -11.72 -5.19 6.56
C ILE A 70 -10.61 -6.23 6.56
N TYR A 71 -10.59 -7.01 5.48
CA TYR A 71 -9.45 -7.87 5.19
C TYR A 71 -8.69 -7.32 3.99
N VAL A 72 -7.48 -6.82 4.22
CA VAL A 72 -6.60 -6.30 3.18
C VAL A 72 -5.92 -7.49 2.49
N THR A 73 -6.29 -7.70 1.23
CA THR A 73 -5.72 -8.79 0.41
C THR A 73 -4.35 -8.41 -0.14
N SER A 74 -4.22 -7.17 -0.61
CA SER A 74 -2.92 -6.63 -0.98
C SER A 74 -2.90 -5.13 -0.80
N PHE A 75 -1.76 -4.64 -0.32
CA PHE A 75 -1.45 -3.22 -0.27
C PHE A 75 -0.66 -2.89 -1.55
N GLY A 76 -1.28 -2.11 -2.42
CA GLY A 76 -0.77 -1.75 -3.73
C GLY A 76 0.31 -0.66 -3.68
N PRO A 77 0.70 -0.12 -4.84
CA PRO A 77 1.71 0.92 -4.91
C PRO A 77 1.24 2.23 -4.26
N VAL A 78 2.21 2.96 -3.72
CA VAL A 78 2.06 4.30 -3.17
C VAL A 78 2.67 5.27 -4.18
N SER A 79 1.91 6.30 -4.56
CA SER A 79 2.35 7.37 -5.45
C SER A 79 2.69 8.60 -4.61
N ASP A 80 3.99 8.91 -4.50
CA ASP A 80 4.47 10.13 -3.86
C ASP A 80 4.05 11.38 -4.65
N THR A 81 3.94 11.28 -5.98
CA THR A 81 3.60 12.39 -6.87
C THR A 81 2.17 12.86 -6.70
N ASP A 82 1.24 11.91 -6.58
CA ASP A 82 -0.19 12.18 -6.48
C ASP A 82 -0.70 12.14 -5.04
N MET A 83 0.20 11.88 -4.07
CA MET A 83 -0.10 11.73 -2.64
C MET A 83 -1.25 10.73 -2.41
N GLU A 84 -1.13 9.54 -2.99
CA GLU A 84 -2.17 8.52 -2.93
C GLU A 84 -1.60 7.11 -2.82
N TYR A 85 -2.43 6.18 -2.40
CA TYR A 85 -2.09 4.76 -2.34
C TYR A 85 -3.27 3.92 -2.80
N THR A 86 -2.97 2.73 -3.32
CA THR A 86 -3.98 1.76 -3.75
C THR A 86 -4.04 0.60 -2.76
N VAL A 87 -5.24 0.19 -2.36
CA VAL A 87 -5.45 -0.95 -1.47
C VAL A 87 -6.56 -1.86 -1.98
N ASP A 88 -6.31 -3.17 -1.99
CA ASP A 88 -7.29 -4.19 -2.36
C ASP A 88 -7.85 -4.85 -1.11
N VAL A 89 -9.15 -4.69 -0.87
CA VAL A 89 -9.81 -5.14 0.35
C VAL A 89 -11.01 -6.03 0.06
N PHE A 90 -11.24 -7.01 0.94
CA PHE A 90 -12.56 -7.55 1.18
C PHE A 90 -13.22 -6.71 2.27
N PHE A 91 -14.17 -5.89 1.86
CA PHE A 91 -14.95 -5.06 2.74
C PHE A 91 -16.18 -5.86 3.20
N ARG A 92 -16.34 -6.01 4.51
CA ARG A 92 -17.42 -6.79 5.12
C ARG A 92 -18.26 -5.89 6.02
N GLN A 93 -19.56 -6.09 5.92
CA GLN A 93 -20.55 -5.35 6.68
C GLN A 93 -21.58 -6.32 7.21
N SER A 94 -21.97 -6.15 8.47
CA SER A 94 -23.01 -6.94 9.09
C SER A 94 -23.95 -6.04 9.87
N TRP A 95 -25.24 -6.21 9.64
CA TRP A 95 -26.30 -5.48 10.35
C TRP A 95 -27.50 -6.39 10.52
N LYS A 96 -28.43 -5.99 11.38
CA LYS A 96 -29.64 -6.75 11.65
C LYS A 96 -30.85 -6.09 11.00
N ASP A 97 -31.57 -6.85 10.16
CA ASP A 97 -32.88 -6.46 9.62
C ASP A 97 -33.92 -7.49 10.03
N GLU A 98 -34.86 -7.07 10.88
CA GLU A 98 -35.89 -7.96 11.42
C GLU A 98 -36.92 -8.37 10.38
N ARG A 99 -37.06 -7.60 9.29
CA ARG A 99 -37.99 -7.90 8.19
C ARG A 99 -37.55 -9.12 7.39
N LEU A 100 -36.27 -9.50 7.49
CA LEU A 100 -35.67 -10.60 6.73
C LEU A 100 -35.44 -11.87 7.59
N LYS A 101 -36.12 -11.95 8.74
CA LYS A 101 -36.17 -13.19 9.53
C LYS A 101 -36.92 -14.25 8.75
N PHE A 102 -36.41 -15.47 8.80
CA PHE A 102 -37.07 -16.64 8.24
C PHE A 102 -36.97 -17.79 9.21
N HIS A 103 -37.83 -18.79 9.04
CA HIS A 103 -37.72 -20.05 9.76
C HIS A 103 -37.65 -21.17 8.73
N GLY A 104 -36.63 -22.02 8.84
CA GLY A 104 -36.39 -23.07 7.87
C GLY A 104 -35.36 -24.08 8.36
N PRO A 105 -35.10 -25.14 7.57
CA PRO A 105 -34.16 -26.20 7.94
C PRO A 105 -32.69 -25.76 7.92
N MET A 106 -32.38 -24.54 7.45
CA MET A 106 -31.03 -23.99 7.41
C MET A 106 -30.93 -22.70 8.21
N ASN A 107 -29.77 -22.49 8.84
CA ASN A 107 -29.52 -21.29 9.64
C ASN A 107 -29.01 -20.11 8.78
N ILE A 108 -28.48 -20.39 7.58
CA ILE A 108 -27.86 -19.38 6.71
C ILE A 108 -28.32 -19.59 5.26
N LEU A 109 -28.83 -18.52 4.66
CA LEU A 109 -29.18 -18.46 3.23
C LEU A 109 -28.11 -17.65 2.48
N PRO A 110 -27.24 -18.30 1.68
CA PRO A 110 -26.36 -17.59 0.76
C PRO A 110 -27.14 -17.14 -0.47
N LEU A 111 -27.08 -15.85 -0.77
CA LEU A 111 -27.83 -15.23 -1.85
C LEU A 111 -26.93 -14.83 -3.02
N ASN A 112 -27.50 -14.87 -4.22
CA ASN A 112 -26.88 -14.34 -5.43
C ASN A 112 -27.01 -12.80 -5.48
N ASN A 113 -26.16 -12.15 -6.26
CA ASN A 113 -26.07 -10.71 -6.40
C ASN A 113 -27.38 -10.04 -6.86
N LEU A 114 -28.23 -10.74 -7.64
CA LEU A 114 -29.53 -10.22 -8.06
C LEU A 114 -30.48 -9.95 -6.89
N MET A 115 -30.42 -10.77 -5.83
CA MET A 115 -31.25 -10.55 -4.65
C MET A 115 -30.63 -9.50 -3.74
N ALA A 116 -29.30 -9.41 -3.69
CA ALA A 116 -28.61 -8.39 -2.91
C ALA A 116 -29.00 -6.96 -3.31
N SER A 117 -29.30 -6.70 -4.59
CA SER A 117 -29.77 -5.38 -5.05
C SER A 117 -31.24 -5.06 -4.68
N LYS A 118 -32.01 -6.05 -4.23
CA LYS A 118 -33.41 -5.86 -3.77
C LYS A 118 -33.51 -5.65 -2.27
N ILE A 119 -32.40 -5.77 -1.54
CA ILE A 119 -32.34 -5.57 -0.09
C ILE A 119 -31.68 -4.22 0.19
N TRP A 120 -32.06 -3.59 1.30
CA TRP A 120 -31.45 -2.33 1.70
C TRP A 120 -30.01 -2.62 2.13
N THR A 121 -29.04 -1.86 1.60
CA THR A 121 -27.64 -1.91 2.04
C THR A 121 -27.19 -0.54 2.49
N PRO A 122 -26.36 -0.44 3.53
CA PRO A 122 -25.82 0.84 3.96
C PRO A 122 -25.02 1.50 2.83
N ASP A 123 -25.17 2.81 2.71
CA ASP A 123 -24.57 3.67 1.68
C ASP A 123 -23.14 4.08 2.04
N THR A 124 -22.30 3.08 2.33
CA THR A 124 -20.94 3.31 2.78
C THR A 124 -20.05 3.81 1.64
N PHE A 125 -19.39 4.93 1.86
CA PHE A 125 -18.44 5.52 0.93
C PHE A 125 -17.11 5.83 1.62
N PHE A 126 -16.04 5.99 0.84
CA PHE A 126 -14.73 6.39 1.33
C PHE A 126 -14.57 7.90 1.24
N HIS A 127 -14.32 8.57 2.37
CA HIS A 127 -14.17 10.03 2.42
C HIS A 127 -12.95 10.53 1.65
N ASN A 128 -11.84 9.80 1.75
CA ASN A 128 -10.59 10.12 1.06
C ASN A 128 -10.38 9.26 -0.19
N GLY A 129 -11.42 8.57 -0.68
CA GLY A 129 -11.34 7.79 -1.92
C GLY A 129 -11.43 8.71 -3.13
N LYS A 130 -10.34 8.82 -3.90
CA LYS A 130 -10.36 9.55 -5.19
C LYS A 130 -11.04 8.73 -6.27
N LYS A 131 -10.68 7.45 -6.37
CA LYS A 131 -11.22 6.51 -7.33
C LYS A 131 -11.28 5.13 -6.70
N SER A 132 -12.41 4.46 -6.83
CA SER A 132 -12.60 3.11 -6.28
C SER A 132 -13.28 2.24 -7.31
N VAL A 133 -12.88 0.97 -7.37
CA VAL A 133 -13.41 -0.02 -8.31
C VAL A 133 -14.00 -1.18 -7.52
N ALA A 134 -15.28 -1.46 -7.77
CA ALA A 134 -15.91 -2.70 -7.34
C ALA A 134 -15.69 -3.77 -8.42
N HIS A 135 -15.03 -4.87 -8.06
CA HIS A 135 -14.69 -5.93 -9.02
C HIS A 135 -15.92 -6.70 -9.48
N ASN A 136 -16.04 -6.95 -10.78
CA ASN A 136 -17.22 -7.57 -11.39
C ASN A 136 -16.93 -8.74 -12.34
N MET A 137 -15.75 -9.35 -12.26
CA MET A 137 -15.33 -10.45 -13.14
C MET A 137 -15.23 -11.77 -12.37
N THR A 138 -15.81 -12.90 -12.84
CA THR A 138 -16.75 -13.05 -13.97
C THR A 138 -18.18 -12.63 -13.64
N MET A 139 -18.48 -12.49 -12.35
CA MET A 139 -19.72 -11.94 -11.79
C MET A 139 -19.35 -10.83 -10.80
N PRO A 140 -20.29 -9.92 -10.45
CA PRO A 140 -20.10 -8.98 -9.35
C PRO A 140 -19.64 -9.69 -8.08
N ASN A 141 -18.48 -9.30 -7.55
CA ASN A 141 -17.87 -9.90 -6.36
C ASN A 141 -18.55 -9.38 -5.10
N LYS A 142 -19.83 -9.70 -4.97
CA LYS A 142 -20.72 -9.36 -3.88
C LYS A 142 -21.35 -10.64 -3.37
N LEU A 143 -21.32 -10.83 -2.07
CA LEU A 143 -21.96 -11.97 -1.42
C LEU A 143 -22.81 -11.45 -0.27
N LEU A 144 -24.07 -11.84 -0.27
CA LEU A 144 -25.01 -11.57 0.81
C LEU A 144 -25.40 -12.89 1.46
N ARG A 145 -25.28 -12.97 2.78
CA ARG A 145 -25.76 -14.10 3.59
C ARG A 145 -26.77 -13.58 4.60
N ILE A 146 -27.92 -14.23 4.68
CA ILE A 146 -28.94 -13.93 5.67
C ILE A 146 -28.95 -15.05 6.70
N MET A 147 -28.81 -14.70 7.98
CA MET A 147 -28.96 -15.61 9.12
C MET A 147 -30.43 -15.69 9.53
N GLU A 148 -30.83 -16.80 10.15
CA GLU A 148 -32.22 -17.05 10.61
C GLU A 148 -32.77 -15.91 11.50
N ASP A 149 -31.91 -15.29 12.32
CA ASP A 149 -32.27 -14.21 13.24
C ASP A 149 -32.47 -12.83 12.57
N GLY A 150 -32.28 -12.75 11.25
CA GLY A 150 -32.32 -11.52 10.45
C GLY A 150 -30.99 -10.77 10.40
N THR A 151 -29.88 -11.35 10.88
CA THR A 151 -28.55 -10.77 10.71
C THR A 151 -28.05 -11.00 9.29
N LEU A 152 -27.66 -9.92 8.62
CA LEU A 152 -27.08 -9.95 7.29
C LEU A 152 -25.56 -9.86 7.38
N LEU A 153 -24.89 -10.55 6.47
CA LEU A 153 -23.47 -10.38 6.17
C LEU A 153 -23.35 -10.06 4.69
N TYR A 154 -22.90 -8.86 4.39
CA TYR A 154 -22.64 -8.37 3.05
C TYR A 154 -21.14 -8.17 2.88
N THR A 155 -20.56 -8.79 1.88
CA THR A 155 -19.14 -8.62 1.57
C THR A 155 -18.93 -8.27 0.11
N MET A 156 -17.97 -7.38 -0.14
CA MET A 156 -17.58 -6.96 -1.46
C MET A 156 -16.07 -6.88 -1.59
N ARG A 157 -15.55 -7.20 -2.78
CA ARG A 157 -14.14 -6.97 -3.12
C ARG A 157 -13.97 -5.62 -3.78
N LEU A 158 -13.17 -4.75 -3.19
CA LEU A 158 -12.91 -3.39 -3.66
C LEU A 158 -11.42 -3.17 -3.88
N THR A 159 -11.10 -2.39 -4.90
CA THR A 159 -9.82 -1.68 -5.00
C THR A 159 -10.09 -0.21 -4.74
N VAL A 160 -9.48 0.34 -3.70
CA VAL A 160 -9.66 1.73 -3.28
C VAL A 160 -8.35 2.49 -3.54
N GLN A 161 -8.42 3.55 -4.33
CA GLN A 161 -7.36 4.55 -4.44
C GLN A 161 -7.70 5.71 -3.51
N ALA A 162 -6.98 5.77 -2.39
CA ALA A 162 -7.21 6.71 -1.33
C ALA A 162 -6.07 7.74 -1.24
N GLU A 163 -6.44 8.96 -0.91
CA GLU A 163 -5.50 10.04 -0.64
C GLU A 163 -4.75 9.79 0.67
N CYS A 164 -3.44 10.00 0.65
CA CYS A 164 -2.57 9.99 1.82
C CYS A 164 -1.77 11.29 1.86
N PRO A 165 -2.13 12.24 2.74
CA PRO A 165 -1.36 13.46 2.90
C PRO A 165 -0.01 13.12 3.53
N MET A 166 1.08 13.36 2.79
CA MET A 166 2.45 13.08 3.21
C MET A 166 3.20 14.36 3.55
N HIS A 167 3.93 14.32 4.65
CA HIS A 167 4.91 15.35 5.02
C HIS A 167 6.30 14.81 4.69
N LEU A 168 6.95 15.40 3.69
CA LEU A 168 8.22 14.94 3.11
C LEU A 168 9.43 15.73 3.62
N GLU A 169 9.31 16.37 4.79
CA GLU A 169 10.39 17.17 5.39
C GLU A 169 11.64 16.32 5.61
N ASP A 170 11.47 15.10 6.13
CA ASP A 170 12.54 14.15 6.40
C ASP A 170 12.85 13.20 5.22
N PHE A 171 12.41 13.52 4.00
CA PHE A 171 12.62 12.64 2.86
C PHE A 171 14.12 12.38 2.62
N PRO A 172 14.56 11.12 2.39
CA PRO A 172 13.78 9.86 2.28
C PRO A 172 13.75 8.99 3.56
N MET A 173 14.07 9.55 4.73
CA MET A 173 14.06 8.88 6.04
C MET A 173 12.74 9.11 6.79
N ASP A 174 11.65 9.17 6.05
CA ASP A 174 10.32 9.52 6.52
C ASP A 174 9.48 8.30 6.93
N SER A 175 8.42 8.57 7.69
CA SER A 175 7.36 7.60 8.01
C SER A 175 6.02 8.31 7.94
N HIS A 176 5.03 7.64 7.37
CA HIS A 176 3.72 8.21 7.11
C HIS A 176 2.62 7.31 7.66
N SER A 177 1.52 7.91 8.08
CA SER A 177 0.32 7.20 8.50
C SER A 177 -0.81 7.50 7.54
N CYS A 178 -1.05 6.60 6.59
CA CYS A 178 -2.04 6.79 5.54
C CYS A 178 -3.43 6.34 6.02
N PRO A 179 -4.42 7.24 6.13
CA PRO A 179 -5.74 6.88 6.60
C PRO A 179 -6.59 6.25 5.48
N LEU A 180 -7.48 5.34 5.84
CA LEU A 180 -8.61 4.89 5.05
C LEU A 180 -9.86 5.24 5.85
N LYS A 181 -10.60 6.25 5.37
CA LYS A 181 -11.77 6.79 6.08
C LYS A 181 -13.04 6.41 5.34
N PHE A 182 -13.99 5.77 6.02
CA PHE A 182 -15.28 5.43 5.43
C PHE A 182 -16.44 5.65 6.40
N GLY A 183 -17.61 5.96 5.86
CA GLY A 183 -18.80 6.29 6.64
C GLY A 183 -20.06 6.23 5.79
N SER A 184 -21.22 6.53 6.38
CA SER A 184 -22.47 6.69 5.63
C SER A 184 -22.50 8.05 4.96
N TYR A 185 -23.06 8.10 3.76
CA TYR A 185 -23.21 9.33 3.00
C TYR A 185 -24.44 10.14 3.42
N ALA A 186 -25.61 9.50 3.47
CA ALA A 186 -26.88 10.15 3.76
C ALA A 186 -27.26 10.06 5.25
N TYR A 187 -27.02 8.92 5.90
CA TYR A 187 -27.52 8.66 7.24
C TYR A 187 -26.61 9.23 8.32
N THR A 188 -27.20 10.04 9.19
CA THR A 188 -26.53 10.65 10.34
C THR A 188 -26.26 9.62 11.44
N LYS A 189 -25.46 9.99 12.44
CA LYS A 189 -25.12 9.16 13.61
C LYS A 189 -26.35 8.68 14.40
N THR A 190 -27.46 9.43 14.37
CA THR A 190 -28.73 9.06 14.99
C THR A 190 -29.54 8.03 14.18
N GLU A 191 -29.13 7.76 12.94
CA GLU A 191 -29.82 6.84 12.04
C GLU A 191 -29.00 5.58 11.81
N VAL A 192 -27.72 5.73 11.46
CA VAL A 192 -26.80 4.62 11.23
C VAL A 192 -25.52 4.90 12.00
N THR A 193 -25.07 3.91 12.77
CA THR A 193 -23.75 3.97 13.42
C THR A 193 -22.91 2.78 13.01
N TYR A 194 -21.65 3.07 12.65
CA TYR A 194 -20.67 2.04 12.33
C TYR A 194 -19.87 1.67 13.56
N ILE A 195 -19.57 0.38 13.67
CA ILE A 195 -18.70 -0.17 14.70
C ILE A 195 -17.79 -1.23 14.07
N TRP A 196 -16.65 -1.50 14.70
CA TRP A 196 -15.80 -2.63 14.34
C TRP A 196 -16.43 -3.93 14.82
N THR A 197 -16.32 -5.01 14.03
CA THR A 197 -16.92 -6.31 14.38
C THR A 197 -16.23 -6.94 15.60
N HIS A 198 -14.90 -6.81 15.66
CA HIS A 198 -14.06 -7.18 16.78
C HIS A 198 -13.45 -5.90 17.40
N ASN A 199 -12.39 -6.05 18.19
CA ASN A 199 -11.55 -4.91 18.54
C ASN A 199 -10.98 -4.26 17.27
N ALA A 200 -10.69 -2.95 17.35
CA ALA A 200 -10.27 -2.18 16.19
C ALA A 200 -9.03 -2.78 15.49
N SER A 201 -8.04 -3.24 16.26
CA SER A 201 -6.82 -3.88 15.73
C SER A 201 -7.03 -5.26 15.09
N GLN A 202 -8.10 -5.98 15.45
CA GLN A 202 -8.40 -7.30 14.91
C GLN A 202 -9.35 -7.25 13.70
N SER A 203 -10.10 -6.15 13.56
CA SER A 203 -11.07 -5.97 12.47
C SER A 203 -10.44 -5.41 11.19
N VAL A 204 -9.15 -5.05 11.23
CA VAL A 204 -8.36 -4.67 10.07
C VAL A 204 -7.18 -5.62 10.02
N ASP A 205 -7.35 -6.70 9.27
CA ASP A 205 -6.31 -7.71 9.07
C ASP A 205 -5.65 -7.54 7.70
N VAL A 206 -4.34 -7.74 7.65
CA VAL A 206 -3.54 -7.62 6.44
C VAL A 206 -2.93 -8.97 6.13
N ALA A 207 -3.17 -9.48 4.92
CA ALA A 207 -2.58 -10.74 4.49
C ALA A 207 -1.06 -10.71 4.65
N ALA A 208 -0.48 -11.78 5.20
CA ALA A 208 0.97 -11.88 5.45
C ALA A 208 1.81 -11.66 4.17
N ASP A 209 1.34 -12.21 3.05
CA ASP A 209 1.95 -12.05 1.71
C ASP A 209 1.37 -10.85 0.94
N GLY A 210 0.56 -10.02 1.61
CA GLY A 210 -0.20 -8.92 1.01
C GLY A 210 0.62 -7.65 0.74
N SER A 211 1.88 -7.59 1.16
CA SER A 211 2.74 -6.43 0.90
C SER A 211 3.29 -6.49 -0.52
N ARG A 212 2.81 -5.60 -1.41
CA ARG A 212 3.35 -5.40 -2.77
C ARG A 212 4.14 -4.09 -2.87
N LEU A 213 4.70 -3.63 -1.75
CA LEU A 213 5.36 -2.35 -1.64
C LEU A 213 6.85 -2.45 -2.02
N ASN A 214 7.22 -1.77 -3.11
CA ASN A 214 8.61 -1.71 -3.58
C ASN A 214 9.46 -0.70 -2.78
N GLN A 215 8.90 0.49 -2.52
CA GLN A 215 9.62 1.61 -1.91
C GLN A 215 9.36 1.78 -0.40
N TYR A 216 8.33 1.10 0.11
CA TYR A 216 7.89 1.21 1.49
C TYR A 216 7.84 -0.16 2.17
N ASP A 217 7.88 -0.14 3.49
CA ASP A 217 7.49 -1.24 4.35
C ASP A 217 6.24 -0.86 5.14
N LEU A 218 5.26 -1.77 5.15
CA LEU A 218 4.10 -1.67 6.03
C LEU A 218 4.51 -2.14 7.42
N VAL A 219 4.66 -1.19 8.34
CA VAL A 219 5.09 -1.47 9.73
C VAL A 219 3.94 -2.01 10.57
N GLY A 220 2.72 -1.54 10.29
CA GLY A 220 1.51 -2.00 10.96
C GLY A 220 0.32 -1.10 10.68
N GLN A 221 -0.80 -1.41 11.32
CA GLN A 221 -2.07 -0.71 11.16
C GLN A 221 -2.67 -0.36 12.52
N THR A 222 -3.37 0.76 12.56
CA THR A 222 -4.17 1.18 13.73
C THR A 222 -5.56 1.54 13.26
N ALA A 223 -6.59 1.19 14.03
CA ALA A 223 -7.97 1.45 13.67
C ALA A 223 -8.66 2.23 14.78
N GLY A 224 -9.55 3.13 14.37
CA GLY A 224 -10.25 4.07 15.23
C GLY A 224 -11.66 4.35 14.74
N ILE A 225 -12.34 5.19 15.51
CA ILE A 225 -13.68 5.70 15.20
C ILE A 225 -13.64 7.20 15.46
N GLU A 226 -14.06 7.97 14.47
CA GLU A 226 -14.16 9.43 14.51
C GLU A 226 -15.63 9.84 14.32
N THR A 227 -16.03 10.98 14.88
CA THR A 227 -17.31 11.61 14.54
C THR A 227 -17.00 12.91 13.80
N ILE A 228 -17.51 13.04 12.58
CA ILE A 228 -17.33 14.26 11.77
C ILE A 228 -18.63 15.04 11.76
N LYS A 229 -18.53 16.35 12.02
CA LYS A 229 -19.63 17.29 11.85
C LYS A 229 -19.58 17.88 10.45
N SER A 230 -20.63 17.65 9.68
CA SER A 230 -20.87 18.28 8.37
C SER A 230 -21.97 19.33 8.50
N SER A 231 -22.19 20.12 7.44
CA SER A 231 -23.30 21.08 7.38
C SER A 231 -24.68 20.40 7.48
N THR A 232 -24.79 19.14 7.06
CA THR A 232 -26.02 18.35 7.06
C THR A 232 -26.29 17.59 8.38
N GLY A 233 -25.28 17.42 9.23
CA GLY A 233 -25.39 16.65 10.46
C GLY A 233 -24.08 16.04 10.94
N GLU A 234 -24.16 15.23 11.99
CA GLU A 234 -23.02 14.47 12.53
C GLU A 234 -23.03 13.04 11.98
N TYR A 235 -21.87 12.56 11.54
CA TYR A 235 -21.69 11.24 10.93
C TYR A 235 -20.61 10.44 11.66
N THR A 236 -20.83 9.14 11.81
CA THR A 236 -19.82 8.20 12.31
C THR A 236 -18.88 7.81 11.18
N VAL A 237 -17.58 8.03 11.37
CA VAL A 237 -16.53 7.73 10.40
C VAL A 237 -15.57 6.71 10.99
N MET A 238 -15.42 5.59 10.30
CA MET A 238 -14.46 4.56 10.63
C MET A 238 -13.12 4.91 10.00
N THR A 239 -12.04 4.81 10.79
CA THR A 239 -10.69 5.15 10.32
C THR A 239 -9.74 3.97 10.50
N ALA A 240 -8.99 3.64 9.45
CA ALA A 240 -7.88 2.69 9.51
C ALA A 240 -6.61 3.36 8.99
N HIS A 241 -5.61 3.49 9.85
CA HIS A 241 -4.32 4.10 9.56
C HIS A 241 -3.29 3.02 9.24
N PHE A 242 -2.70 3.08 8.06
CA PHE A 242 -1.60 2.22 7.64
C PHE A 242 -0.27 2.95 7.82
N ASN A 243 0.59 2.44 8.70
CA ASN A 243 1.88 3.04 9.00
C ASN A 243 2.92 2.50 8.02
N LEU A 244 3.40 3.39 7.15
CA LEU A 244 4.37 3.11 6.11
C LEU A 244 5.70 3.75 6.46
N LYS A 245 6.80 3.01 6.27
CA LYS A 245 8.16 3.51 6.41
C LYS A 245 8.93 3.33 5.10
N ARG A 246 9.61 4.38 4.63
CA ARG A 246 10.32 4.34 3.35
C ARG A 246 11.63 3.55 3.44
N LYS A 247 11.95 2.82 2.37
CA LYS A 247 13.23 2.11 2.20
C LYS A 247 14.29 3.06 1.69
N ILE A 248 15.33 3.26 2.50
CA ILE A 248 16.42 4.20 2.22
C ILE A 248 17.44 3.71 1.17
N GLY A 249 17.54 2.39 0.95
CA GLY A 249 18.64 1.77 0.19
C GLY A 249 18.80 2.27 -1.25
N TYR A 250 17.69 2.57 -1.94
CA TYR A 250 17.73 3.11 -3.30
C TYR A 250 18.39 4.49 -3.35
N PHE A 251 17.99 5.41 -2.47
CA PHE A 251 18.49 6.78 -2.42
C PHE A 251 19.96 6.82 -2.01
N VAL A 252 20.40 5.89 -1.16
CA VAL A 252 21.82 5.79 -0.76
C VAL A 252 22.71 5.53 -1.96
N ILE A 253 22.35 4.54 -2.79
CA ILE A 253 23.16 4.13 -3.93
C ILE A 253 23.08 5.16 -5.07
N GLN A 254 21.90 5.71 -5.34
CA GLN A 254 21.69 6.62 -6.47
C GLN A 254 22.03 8.08 -6.22
N THR A 255 21.87 8.56 -4.98
CA THR A 255 22.01 9.99 -4.66
C THR A 255 23.14 10.23 -3.68
N TYR A 256 23.10 9.64 -2.48
CA TYR A 256 24.07 9.94 -1.44
C TYR A 256 25.50 9.53 -1.82
N LEU A 257 25.69 8.30 -2.31
CA LEU A 257 27.02 7.79 -2.66
C LEU A 257 27.68 8.60 -3.81
N PRO A 258 27.00 8.88 -4.94
CA PRO A 258 27.55 9.75 -5.99
C PRO A 258 27.85 11.18 -5.51
N CYS A 259 27.01 11.77 -4.67
CA CYS A 259 27.26 13.10 -4.09
C CYS A 259 28.50 13.10 -3.19
N ILE A 260 28.65 12.11 -2.31
CA ILE A 260 29.84 11.96 -1.44
C ILE A 260 31.10 11.78 -2.29
N MET A 261 31.06 10.91 -3.30
CA MET A 261 32.19 10.71 -4.21
C MET A 261 32.56 11.99 -4.97
N THR A 262 31.56 12.79 -5.40
CA THR A 262 31.80 14.06 -6.09
C THR A 262 32.48 15.08 -5.18
N VAL A 263 32.08 15.18 -3.91
CA VAL A 263 32.74 16.04 -2.91
C VAL A 263 34.17 15.59 -2.63
N ILE A 264 34.42 14.28 -2.52
CA ILE A 264 35.78 13.75 -2.36
C ILE A 264 36.63 14.11 -3.58
N LEU A 265 36.09 13.93 -4.79
CA LEU A 265 36.79 14.28 -6.04
C LEU A 265 37.12 15.78 -6.13
N SER A 266 36.27 16.68 -5.62
CA SER A 266 36.59 18.11 -5.61
C SER A 266 37.77 18.42 -4.69
N GLN A 267 37.90 17.72 -3.55
CA GLN A 267 39.01 17.87 -2.60
C GLN A 267 40.33 17.26 -3.09
N VAL A 268 40.28 16.24 -3.96
CA VAL A 268 41.49 15.66 -4.57
C VAL A 268 42.26 16.71 -5.38
N SER A 269 41.58 17.73 -5.91
CA SER A 269 42.23 18.83 -6.65
C SER A 269 43.24 19.62 -5.82
N PHE A 270 43.17 19.59 -4.48
CA PHE A 270 44.12 20.24 -3.58
C PHE A 270 45.51 19.59 -3.60
N TRP A 271 45.58 18.32 -4.00
CA TRP A 271 46.84 17.58 -4.13
C TRP A 271 47.56 17.86 -5.46
N LEU A 272 46.92 18.55 -6.40
CA LEU A 272 47.54 18.91 -7.67
C LEU A 272 48.45 20.12 -7.51
N ASN A 273 49.57 20.09 -8.23
CA ASN A 273 50.50 21.22 -8.29
C ASN A 273 49.76 22.50 -8.72
N ARG A 274 50.05 23.60 -8.01
CA ARG A 274 49.46 24.93 -8.30
C ARG A 274 49.71 25.42 -9.73
N GLU A 275 50.78 24.93 -10.37
CA GLU A 275 51.16 25.28 -11.74
C GLU A 275 50.24 24.61 -12.79
N SER A 276 49.51 23.56 -12.42
CA SER A 276 48.57 22.84 -13.30
C SER A 276 47.19 23.51 -13.37
N VAL A 277 47.18 24.81 -13.70
CA VAL A 277 45.97 25.65 -13.78
C VAL A 277 44.87 25.02 -14.65
N PRO A 278 45.14 24.52 -15.88
CA PRO A 278 44.08 23.94 -16.72
C PRO A 278 43.42 22.70 -16.09
N ALA A 279 44.21 21.85 -15.44
CA ALA A 279 43.68 20.65 -14.79
C ALA A 279 42.75 21.02 -13.63
N ARG A 280 43.19 21.91 -12.73
CA ARG A 280 42.38 22.33 -11.57
C ARG A 280 41.09 23.05 -11.97
N THR A 281 41.13 23.89 -13.01
CA THR A 281 39.91 24.53 -13.55
C THR A 281 38.90 23.51 -14.06
N VAL A 282 39.35 22.51 -14.82
CA VAL A 282 38.47 21.45 -15.35
C VAL A 282 37.88 20.62 -14.22
N PHE A 283 38.69 20.20 -13.24
CA PHE A 283 38.17 19.48 -12.06
C PHE A 283 37.09 20.29 -11.32
N GLY A 284 37.31 21.58 -11.08
CA GLY A 284 36.36 22.44 -10.38
C GLY A 284 35.05 22.63 -11.16
N VAL A 285 35.11 22.97 -12.44
CA VAL A 285 33.90 23.19 -13.26
C VAL A 285 33.13 21.89 -13.49
N THR A 286 33.84 20.78 -13.79
CA THR A 286 33.19 19.50 -14.03
C THR A 286 32.50 18.97 -12.77
N THR A 287 33.11 19.10 -11.58
CA THR A 287 32.46 18.66 -10.33
C THR A 287 31.20 19.47 -9.99
N VAL A 288 31.20 20.79 -10.24
CA VAL A 288 29.99 21.63 -10.10
C VAL A 288 28.90 21.20 -11.10
N LEU A 289 29.28 20.93 -12.35
CA LEU A 289 28.34 20.46 -13.37
C LEU A 289 27.74 19.10 -12.98
N THR A 290 28.57 18.14 -12.57
CA THR A 290 28.13 16.82 -12.10
C THR A 290 27.18 16.95 -10.91
N MET A 291 27.49 17.80 -9.94
CA MET A 291 26.62 18.04 -8.79
C MET A 291 25.27 18.65 -9.19
N THR A 292 25.27 19.56 -10.17
CA THR A 292 24.04 20.14 -10.74
C THR A 292 23.19 19.07 -11.41
N THR A 293 23.81 18.18 -12.20
CA THR A 293 23.11 17.05 -12.84
C THR A 293 22.51 16.08 -11.82
N LEU A 294 23.26 15.72 -10.76
CA LEU A 294 22.77 14.86 -9.68
C LEU A 294 21.59 15.49 -8.93
N SER A 295 21.65 16.79 -8.65
CA SER A 295 20.57 17.54 -8.01
C SER A 295 19.27 17.53 -8.84
N ILE A 296 19.37 17.77 -10.15
CA ILE A 296 18.21 17.72 -11.07
C ILE A 296 17.64 16.29 -11.12
N SER A 297 18.50 15.28 -11.23
CA SER A 297 18.07 13.88 -11.27
C SER A 297 17.36 13.45 -9.99
N ALA A 298 17.87 13.87 -8.82
CA ALA A 298 17.24 13.60 -7.54
C ALA A 298 15.83 14.24 -7.48
N ARG A 299 15.71 15.51 -7.87
CA ARG A 299 14.44 16.25 -7.85
C ARG A 299 13.38 15.72 -8.81
N ASN A 300 13.76 15.16 -9.95
CA ASN A 300 12.81 14.57 -10.89
C ASN A 300 12.05 13.36 -10.32
N SER A 301 12.59 12.73 -9.28
CA SER A 301 11.98 11.57 -8.62
C SER A 301 11.06 11.95 -7.46
N LEU A 302 10.97 13.24 -7.10
CA LEU A 302 10.16 13.72 -6.00
C LEU A 302 8.98 14.57 -6.49
N PRO A 303 7.84 14.56 -5.77
CA PRO A 303 6.81 15.57 -5.95
C PRO A 303 7.36 16.98 -5.70
N LYS A 304 6.76 17.97 -6.37
CA LYS A 304 7.09 19.39 -6.18
C LYS A 304 6.50 19.88 -4.85
N VAL A 305 7.27 19.79 -3.79
CA VAL A 305 6.95 20.40 -2.49
C VAL A 305 7.50 21.82 -2.39
N ALA A 306 6.83 22.68 -1.63
CA ALA A 306 7.20 24.09 -1.45
C ALA A 306 8.25 24.32 -0.35
N TYR A 307 8.63 23.27 0.39
CA TYR A 307 9.61 23.30 1.47
C TYR A 307 10.85 22.48 1.12
N ALA A 308 11.96 22.74 1.80
CA ALA A 308 13.21 22.00 1.62
C ALA A 308 13.16 20.65 2.35
N THR A 309 13.48 19.57 1.65
CA THR A 309 13.59 18.22 2.23
C THR A 309 14.96 17.99 2.87
N ALA A 310 15.11 16.97 3.72
CA ALA A 310 16.40 16.56 4.26
C ALA A 310 17.41 16.20 3.16
N MET A 311 16.95 15.61 2.06
CA MET A 311 17.77 15.38 0.86
C MET A 311 18.22 16.69 0.19
N ASP A 312 17.35 17.70 0.08
CA ASP A 312 17.74 19.02 -0.46
C ASP A 312 18.83 19.67 0.39
N TRP A 313 18.72 19.61 1.72
CA TRP A 313 19.76 20.13 2.62
C TRP A 313 21.09 19.41 2.44
N PHE A 314 21.08 18.08 2.31
CA PHE A 314 22.28 17.30 2.04
C PHE A 314 22.95 17.71 0.72
N ILE A 315 22.16 17.80 -0.36
CA ILE A 315 22.65 18.22 -1.69
C ILE A 315 23.19 19.64 -1.64
N ALA A 316 22.51 20.57 -0.94
CA ALA A 316 22.95 21.96 -0.81
C ALA A 316 24.30 22.08 -0.08
N VAL A 317 24.50 21.31 0.99
CA VAL A 317 25.77 21.27 1.72
C VAL A 317 26.89 20.69 0.85
N CYS A 318 26.64 19.58 0.16
CA CYS A 318 27.60 19.02 -0.80
C CYS A 318 27.94 20.03 -1.91
N TYR A 319 26.96 20.77 -2.42
CA TYR A 319 27.17 21.81 -3.41
C TYR A 319 28.06 22.94 -2.88
N ALA A 320 27.84 23.38 -1.65
CA ALA A 320 28.68 24.39 -0.99
C ALA A 320 30.13 23.94 -0.86
N PHE A 321 30.39 22.66 -0.52
CA PHE A 321 31.74 22.11 -0.47
C PHE A 321 32.43 22.11 -1.84
N VAL A 322 31.74 21.65 -2.88
CA VAL A 322 32.29 21.66 -4.26
C VAL A 322 32.59 23.09 -4.72
N PHE A 323 31.67 24.02 -4.44
CA PHE A 323 31.86 25.44 -4.78
C PHE A 323 33.03 26.06 -4.00
N SER A 324 33.20 25.71 -2.72
CA SER A 324 34.32 26.20 -1.91
C SER A 324 35.68 25.74 -2.45
N ALA A 325 35.78 24.54 -3.03
CA ALA A 325 37.00 24.06 -3.68
C ALA A 325 37.38 24.92 -4.91
N LEU A 326 36.39 25.42 -5.66
CA LEU A 326 36.64 26.33 -6.77
C LEU A 326 37.12 27.71 -6.30
N ILE A 327 36.57 28.22 -5.19
CA ILE A 327 37.03 29.48 -4.55
C ILE A 327 38.47 29.33 -4.05
N GLU A 328 38.81 28.20 -3.44
CA GLU A 328 40.19 27.90 -3.02
C GLU A 328 41.14 27.96 -4.21
N PHE A 329 40.79 27.31 -5.33
CA PHE A 329 41.61 27.36 -6.54
C PHE A 329 41.79 28.78 -7.07
N ALA A 330 40.72 29.58 -7.11
CA ALA A 330 40.80 30.99 -7.53
C ALA A 330 41.76 31.78 -6.63
N THR A 331 41.74 31.53 -5.32
CA THR A 331 42.64 32.15 -4.34
C THR A 331 44.09 31.74 -4.58
N VAL A 332 44.37 30.44 -4.77
CA VAL A 332 45.73 29.96 -5.07
C VAL A 332 46.26 30.52 -6.37
N ASN A 333 45.42 30.58 -7.43
CA ASN A 333 45.82 31.13 -8.71
C ASN A 333 46.15 32.64 -8.60
N TYR A 334 45.36 33.40 -7.83
CA TYR A 334 45.62 34.82 -7.59
C TYR A 334 47.00 35.09 -6.95
N PHE A 335 47.42 34.24 -6.00
CA PHE A 335 48.74 34.37 -5.35
C PHE A 335 49.89 33.69 -6.11
N THR A 336 49.62 33.02 -7.24
CA THR A 336 50.64 32.32 -8.02
C THR A 336 51.37 33.29 -8.94
N LYS A 337 52.56 33.73 -8.52
CA LYS A 337 53.38 34.74 -9.24
C LYS A 337 54.21 34.19 -10.41
N ARG A 338 54.28 32.86 -10.59
CA ARG A 338 55.11 32.18 -11.61
C ARG A 338 54.31 31.06 -12.28
N GLY A 339 54.38 30.96 -13.60
CA GLY A 339 53.58 30.01 -14.40
C GLY A 339 54.31 28.74 -14.85
N TRP A 340 55.57 28.51 -14.43
CA TRP A 340 56.35 27.34 -14.83
C TRP A 340 56.40 26.30 -13.73
N ALA A 341 56.31 25.02 -14.13
CA ALA A 341 56.30 23.92 -13.20
C ALA A 341 57.68 23.66 -12.57
N TRP A 342 57.73 23.16 -11.33
CA TRP A 342 59.02 22.78 -10.72
C TRP A 342 59.71 21.65 -11.49
N ASP A 343 60.92 21.92 -11.99
CA ASP A 343 61.72 20.95 -12.75
C ASP A 343 62.63 20.14 -11.80
N GLY A 344 62.41 18.83 -11.76
CA GLY A 344 63.03 17.90 -10.79
C GLY A 344 64.56 17.80 -10.85
N LYS A 345 65.18 18.38 -11.88
CA LYS A 345 66.64 18.42 -12.08
C LYS A 345 67.33 19.62 -11.43
N SER A 346 66.59 20.66 -11.02
CA SER A 346 67.16 21.90 -10.47
C SER A 346 67.97 21.70 -9.18
N ILE A 347 67.63 20.71 -8.34
CA ILE A 347 68.39 20.38 -7.11
C ILE A 347 69.72 19.67 -7.40
N ILE A 348 69.85 18.97 -8.54
CA ILE A 348 71.08 18.22 -8.85
C ILE A 348 72.20 19.18 -9.28
N ASN A 349 71.87 20.25 -10.01
CA ASN A 349 72.86 21.23 -10.45
C ASN A 349 73.46 22.04 -9.29
N ASP A 350 72.67 22.40 -8.26
CA ASP A 350 73.20 23.10 -7.08
C ASP A 350 74.12 22.21 -6.23
N LYS A 351 73.82 20.91 -6.09
CA LYS A 351 74.71 19.97 -5.39
C LYS A 351 76.01 19.70 -6.14
N MET A 352 75.98 19.74 -7.48
CA MET A 352 77.18 19.53 -8.31
C MET A 352 78.08 20.78 -8.38
N CYS A 353 77.51 21.97 -8.13
CA CYS A 353 78.26 23.22 -8.06
C CYS A 353 79.13 23.33 -6.80
N HIS A 354 78.63 22.85 -5.65
CA HIS A 354 79.38 22.85 -4.38
C HIS A 354 80.55 21.85 -4.30
N ILE A 355 80.64 20.88 -5.22
CA ILE A 355 81.71 19.86 -5.21
C ILE A 355 82.92 20.29 -6.08
N LYS A 356 82.82 21.40 -6.83
CA LYS A 356 83.80 21.79 -7.86
C LYS A 356 84.70 23.00 -7.53
N SER A 357 84.84 23.42 -6.27
CA SER A 357 85.86 24.42 -5.88
C SER A 357 87.15 23.74 -5.38
N PRO A 358 88.29 23.83 -6.10
CA PRO A 358 89.58 23.43 -5.55
C PRO A 358 90.10 24.51 -4.56
N PRO A 359 90.88 24.14 -3.53
CA PRO A 359 91.45 25.09 -2.59
C PRO A 359 92.54 25.95 -3.24
N GLU A 360 92.45 27.27 -3.06
CA GLU A 360 93.51 28.23 -3.36
C GLU A 360 94.79 27.85 -2.57
N ALA A 361 95.84 27.50 -3.30
CA ALA A 361 97.18 27.35 -2.72
C ALA A 361 97.86 28.72 -2.66
N GLN A 362 97.87 29.31 -1.46
CA GLN A 362 98.83 30.36 -1.09
C GLN A 362 100.26 29.78 -1.08
N ARG A 363 101.24 30.47 -1.69
CA ARG A 363 102.57 30.69 -1.09
C ARG A 363 103.46 31.67 -1.88
N LYS A 364 103.80 32.74 -1.15
CA LYS A 364 105.02 33.55 -1.10
C LYS A 364 105.63 34.11 -2.39
#